data_AF-A0A8J7S4V2-F1
#
_entry.id   AF-A0A8J7S4V2-F1
#
_cell.length_a   1.000
_cell.length_b   1.000
_cell.length_c   1.000
_cell.angle_alpha   90.00
_cell.angle_beta   90.00
_cell.angle_gamma   90.00
#
_symmetry.space_group_name_H-M   'P 1'
#
loop_
_entity.id
_entity.type
_entity.pdbx_description
1 polymer ?
#
loop_
_entity_poly.entity_id
_entity_poly.type
_entity_poly.pdbx_seq_one_letter_code
_entity_poly.pdbx_strand_id
1 'polypeptide(L)'
;MTDLQKQNLQKPQINHKLIVGGLHGDEGQDLKPIFDKFDNYLSIKYNLNDKFINSENSEITVIPHLNKNYDEKYISTISKGFLNTNAGKNLTKLLNENSPNFYIEVHTYEKASYKNLTNEQRYNKTGVPPLVDISNNILVASVSPLYRNLLSKNTFCMTLEVPKWKLKDDGINNQTEKEDLIDEIISIFKMVLVSNSKDELINKLFYEYPNMQKAKNLAIKYNMVFL
;
A
#
# COMPACT_ATOMS: atom_id res chain seq x y z
N MET A 1 22.28 -5.96 47.79
CA MET A 1 22.04 -5.79 46.34
C MET A 1 22.77 -6.92 45.65
N THR A 2 22.07 -7.82 44.97
CA THR A 2 22.68 -8.95 44.27
C THR A 2 22.24 -8.90 42.82
N ASP A 3 23.24 -8.91 41.93
CA ASP A 3 23.22 -8.76 40.47
C ASP A 3 22.49 -9.89 39.73
N LEU A 4 21.23 -10.14 40.09
CA LEU A 4 20.39 -11.18 39.51
C LEU A 4 18.99 -10.64 39.19
N GLN A 5 18.92 -9.43 38.64
CA GLN A 5 17.85 -9.06 37.71
C GLN A 5 18.41 -9.22 36.31
N LYS A 6 18.38 -10.46 35.80
CA LYS A 6 18.52 -10.72 34.37
C LYS A 6 17.45 -9.90 33.66
N GLN A 7 17.85 -8.76 33.12
CA GLN A 7 17.10 -8.05 32.10
C GLN A 7 16.94 -9.04 30.95
N ASN A 8 15.75 -9.63 30.82
CA ASN A 8 15.29 -10.18 29.56
C ASN A 8 15.17 -8.97 28.61
N LEU A 9 16.29 -8.57 28.01
CA LEU A 9 16.28 -7.74 26.82
C LEU A 9 15.55 -8.56 25.76
N GLN A 10 14.22 -8.35 25.65
CA GLN A 10 13.48 -8.75 24.48
C GLN A 10 14.27 -8.23 23.28
N LYS A 11 14.68 -9.13 22.39
CA LYS A 11 15.23 -8.72 21.09
C LYS A 11 14.30 -7.66 20.52
N PRO A 12 14.82 -6.53 20.00
CA PRO A 12 13.97 -5.53 19.38
C PRO A 12 13.10 -6.22 18.33
N GLN A 13 11.78 -6.01 18.43
CA GLN A 13 10.85 -6.53 17.44
C GLN A 13 11.09 -5.75 16.15
N ILE A 14 11.66 -6.43 15.14
CA ILE A 14 11.85 -5.84 13.82
C ILE A 14 10.48 -5.65 13.19
N ASN A 15 10.17 -4.42 12.78
CA ASN A 15 8.96 -4.13 12.03
C ASN A 15 9.15 -4.43 10.55
N HIS A 16 8.43 -5.42 10.02
CA HIS A 16 8.43 -5.74 8.60
C HIS A 16 7.41 -4.88 7.84
N LYS A 17 7.86 -4.22 6.78
CA LYS A 17 7.10 -3.29 5.96
C LYS A 17 7.10 -3.79 4.53
N LEU A 18 5.92 -4.00 3.96
CA LEU A 18 5.77 -4.54 2.62
C LEU A 18 4.97 -3.56 1.75
N ILE A 19 5.57 -3.10 0.66
CA ILE A 19 4.91 -2.28 -0.36
C ILE A 19 4.92 -3.07 -1.66
N VAL A 20 3.74 -3.36 -2.21
CA VAL A 20 3.58 -4.17 -3.43
C VAL A 20 2.79 -3.38 -4.45
N GLY A 21 3.32 -3.26 -5.66
CA GLY A 21 2.65 -2.76 -6.85
C GLY A 21 2.59 -3.79 -7.97
N GLY A 22 1.85 -3.46 -9.02
CA GLY A 22 1.79 -4.24 -10.25
C GLY A 22 1.22 -5.64 -10.06
N LEU A 23 0.07 -5.75 -9.40
CA LEU A 23 -0.65 -7.02 -9.25
C LEU A 23 -1.31 -7.43 -10.58
N HIS A 24 -1.64 -6.47 -11.44
CA HIS A 24 -2.25 -6.73 -12.74
C HIS A 24 -1.37 -6.21 -13.88
N GLY A 25 -1.01 -7.10 -14.82
CA GLY A 25 -0.48 -6.76 -16.15
C GLY A 25 0.54 -5.62 -16.17
N ASP A 26 0.15 -4.49 -16.77
CA ASP A 26 0.99 -3.31 -17.03
C ASP A 26 1.02 -2.29 -15.87
N GLU A 27 0.28 -2.49 -14.78
CA GLU A 27 0.26 -1.56 -13.63
C GLU A 27 1.68 -1.28 -13.09
N GLY A 28 2.58 -2.26 -13.14
CA GLY A 28 3.98 -2.09 -12.74
C GLY A 28 4.76 -1.09 -13.61
N GLN A 29 4.41 -0.96 -14.89
CA GLN A 29 5.01 0.03 -15.78
C GLN A 29 4.50 1.44 -15.47
N ASP A 30 3.20 1.59 -15.21
CA ASP A 30 2.61 2.87 -14.84
C ASP A 30 3.23 3.40 -13.54
N LEU A 31 3.43 2.51 -12.56
CA LEU A 31 3.97 2.86 -11.23
C LEU A 31 5.48 3.07 -11.22
N LYS A 32 6.18 2.78 -12.32
CA LYS A 32 7.65 2.87 -12.40
C LYS A 32 8.21 4.22 -11.92
N PRO A 33 7.67 5.39 -12.31
CA PRO A 33 8.20 6.68 -11.86
C PRO A 33 8.13 6.88 -10.33
N ILE A 34 7.10 6.33 -9.69
CA ILE A 34 6.92 6.38 -8.23
C ILE A 34 7.97 5.48 -7.57
N PHE A 35 8.07 4.23 -8.00
CA PHE A 35 8.99 3.28 -7.39
C PHE A 35 10.46 3.65 -7.63
N ASP A 36 10.82 4.16 -8.80
CA ASP A 36 12.17 4.67 -9.09
C ASP A 36 12.54 5.84 -8.15
N LYS A 37 11.63 6.79 -7.96
CA LYS A 37 11.87 7.94 -7.06
C LYS A 37 11.97 7.48 -5.60
N PHE A 38 11.18 6.48 -5.20
CA PHE A 38 11.28 5.90 -3.86
C PHE A 38 12.61 5.17 -3.67
N ASP A 39 13.01 4.32 -4.62
CA ASP A 39 14.27 3.58 -4.60
C ASP A 39 15.47 4.54 -4.49
N ASN A 40 15.48 5.62 -5.28
CA ASN A 40 16.50 6.65 -5.19
C ASN A 40 16.52 7.33 -3.80
N TYR A 41 15.35 7.68 -3.26
CA TYR A 41 15.26 8.23 -1.90
C TYR A 41 15.85 7.29 -0.84
N LEU A 42 15.58 5.98 -0.97
CA LEU A 42 16.09 4.95 -0.08
C LEU A 42 17.61 4.82 -0.21
N SER A 43 18.15 4.77 -1.43
CA SER A 43 19.60 4.73 -1.67
C SER A 43 20.33 5.95 -1.12
N ILE A 44 19.82 7.16 -1.33
CA ILE A 44 20.42 8.39 -0.80
C ILE A 44 20.39 8.42 0.73
N LYS A 45 19.24 8.10 1.33
CA LYS A 45 19.05 8.28 2.78
C LYS A 45 19.75 7.21 3.62
N TYR A 46 19.80 5.99 3.13
CA TYR A 46 20.33 4.85 3.90
C TYR A 46 21.66 4.32 3.35
N ASN A 47 22.16 4.86 2.23
CA ASN A 47 23.40 4.44 1.57
C ASN A 47 23.37 2.94 1.19
N LEU A 48 22.25 2.49 0.62
CA LEU A 48 21.98 1.07 0.34
C LEU A 48 21.83 0.79 -1.16
N ASN A 49 22.41 -0.33 -1.57
CA ASN A 49 22.31 -0.90 -2.93
C ASN A 49 21.30 -2.07 -3.01
N ASP A 50 20.70 -2.48 -1.89
CA ASP A 50 19.82 -3.65 -1.80
C ASP A 50 18.36 -3.28 -1.49
N LYS A 51 17.42 -4.09 -1.99
CA LYS A 51 15.96 -3.96 -1.82
C LYS A 51 15.45 -4.17 -0.38
N PHE A 52 16.36 -4.33 0.57
CA PHE A 52 16.10 -4.55 2.00
C PHE A 52 16.73 -3.40 2.79
N ILE A 53 15.91 -2.63 3.50
CA ILE A 53 16.41 -1.54 4.36
C ILE A 53 16.27 -1.95 5.78
N ASN A 54 17.39 -2.09 6.48
CA ASN A 54 17.42 -2.21 7.92
C ASN A 54 17.64 -0.81 8.51
N SER A 55 16.56 -0.17 9.00
CA SER A 55 16.71 0.88 10.01
C SER A 55 16.73 0.21 11.38
N GLU A 56 17.30 0.84 12.41
CA GLU A 56 17.61 0.21 13.71
C GLU A 56 16.52 -0.74 14.30
N ASN A 57 15.23 -0.60 13.90
CA ASN A 57 14.15 -1.54 14.23
C ASN A 57 13.12 -1.81 13.09
N SER A 58 13.46 -1.71 11.81
CA SER A 58 12.52 -2.03 10.71
C SER A 58 13.20 -2.55 9.46
N GLU A 59 12.56 -3.53 8.82
CA GLU A 59 12.88 -4.03 7.47
C GLU A 59 11.78 -3.64 6.49
N ILE A 60 12.15 -3.05 5.35
CA ILE A 60 11.21 -2.79 4.24
C ILE A 60 11.54 -3.66 3.03
N THR A 61 10.49 -4.23 2.43
CA THR A 61 10.50 -4.91 1.16
C THR A 61 9.59 -4.17 0.19
N VAL A 62 10.14 -3.79 -0.97
CA VAL A 62 9.41 -3.09 -2.03
C VAL A 62 9.38 -3.97 -3.27
N ILE A 63 8.18 -4.24 -3.78
CA ILE A 63 7.95 -5.02 -5.00
C ILE A 63 7.16 -4.16 -5.98
N PRO A 64 7.83 -3.43 -6.89
CA PRO A 64 7.16 -2.52 -7.82
C PRO A 64 6.21 -3.20 -8.80
N HIS A 65 6.51 -4.46 -9.13
CA HIS A 65 5.79 -5.22 -10.16
C HIS A 65 5.76 -6.70 -9.79
N LEU A 66 4.68 -7.14 -9.16
CA LEU A 66 4.53 -8.55 -8.73
C LEU A 66 4.21 -9.47 -9.91
N ASN A 67 3.30 -9.06 -10.78
CA ASN A 67 2.83 -9.85 -11.90
C ASN A 67 3.49 -9.43 -13.21
N LYS A 68 4.54 -10.15 -13.61
CA LYS A 68 5.27 -9.88 -14.86
C LYS A 68 4.63 -10.50 -16.10
N ASN A 69 3.48 -11.16 -15.96
CA ASN A 69 2.77 -11.75 -17.10
C ASN A 69 1.76 -10.75 -17.67
N TYR A 70 2.14 -10.04 -18.72
CA TYR A 70 1.30 -9.04 -19.38
C TYR A 70 0.09 -9.64 -20.12
N ASP A 71 0.12 -10.93 -20.44
CA ASP A 71 -0.96 -11.63 -21.13
C ASP A 71 -1.97 -12.26 -20.15
N GLU A 72 -1.72 -12.19 -18.84
CA GLU A 72 -2.66 -12.71 -17.85
C GLU A 72 -3.94 -11.85 -17.83
N LYS A 73 -5.09 -12.52 -18.02
CA LYS A 73 -6.39 -11.87 -17.95
C LYS A 73 -6.56 -11.16 -16.60
N TYR A 74 -6.99 -9.90 -16.65
CA TYR A 74 -7.36 -9.15 -15.44
C TYR A 74 -8.43 -9.89 -14.63
N ILE A 75 -8.12 -10.17 -13.37
CA ILE A 75 -9.08 -10.65 -12.36
C ILE A 75 -8.97 -9.72 -11.16
N SER A 76 -10.07 -9.06 -10.81
CA SER A 76 -10.10 -8.12 -9.69
C SER A 76 -9.72 -8.79 -8.36
N THR A 77 -8.93 -8.10 -7.52
CA THR A 77 -8.48 -8.55 -6.19
C THR A 77 -9.60 -8.88 -5.22
N ILE A 78 -10.83 -8.42 -5.47
CA ILE A 78 -12.02 -8.75 -4.67
C ILE A 78 -12.78 -9.98 -5.16
N SER A 79 -12.40 -10.53 -6.33
CA SER A 79 -12.97 -11.77 -6.86
C SER A 79 -12.28 -12.98 -6.25
N LYS A 80 -13.05 -13.99 -5.81
CA LYS A 80 -12.48 -15.25 -5.29
C LYS A 80 -11.53 -15.93 -6.28
N GLY A 81 -11.73 -15.73 -7.57
CA GLY A 81 -10.86 -16.25 -8.62
C GLY A 81 -9.45 -15.66 -8.60
N PHE A 82 -9.23 -14.49 -7.99
CA PHE A 82 -7.93 -13.84 -7.91
C PHE A 82 -6.90 -14.71 -7.20
N LEU A 83 -7.27 -15.40 -6.11
CA LEU A 83 -6.33 -16.26 -5.37
C LEU A 83 -5.82 -17.45 -6.19
N ASN A 84 -6.46 -17.78 -7.32
CA ASN A 84 -6.03 -18.84 -8.22
C ASN A 84 -5.07 -18.35 -9.32
N THR A 85 -4.92 -17.03 -9.51
CA THR A 85 -3.98 -16.44 -10.47
C THR A 85 -2.54 -16.59 -10.00
N ASN A 86 -1.58 -16.37 -10.89
CA ASN A 86 -0.17 -16.34 -10.48
C ASN A 86 0.11 -15.17 -9.54
N ALA A 87 -0.47 -14.00 -9.81
CA ALA A 87 -0.39 -12.83 -8.93
C ALA A 87 -0.93 -13.12 -7.53
N GLY A 88 -2.11 -13.72 -7.42
CA GLY A 88 -2.75 -14.04 -6.13
C GLY A 88 -1.97 -15.06 -5.31
N LYS A 89 -1.43 -16.10 -5.97
CA LYS A 89 -0.55 -17.09 -5.31
C LYS A 89 0.76 -16.47 -4.83
N ASN A 90 1.40 -15.65 -5.67
CA ASN A 90 2.63 -14.97 -5.31
C ASN A 90 2.42 -13.98 -4.17
N LEU A 91 1.31 -13.22 -4.18
CA LEU A 91 0.95 -12.30 -3.11
C LEU A 91 0.73 -13.07 -1.80
N THR A 92 -0.06 -14.14 -1.83
CA THR A 92 -0.34 -14.99 -0.67
C THR A 92 0.95 -15.53 -0.06
N LYS A 93 1.86 -16.02 -0.90
CA LYS A 93 3.19 -16.50 -0.48
C LYS A 93 3.97 -15.38 0.22
N LEU A 94 4.03 -14.20 -0.39
CA LEU A 94 4.71 -13.02 0.15
C LEU A 94 4.18 -12.60 1.52
N LEU A 95 2.85 -12.51 1.66
CA LEU A 95 2.23 -12.12 2.93
C LEU A 95 2.55 -13.11 4.05
N ASN A 96 2.51 -14.42 3.75
CA ASN A 96 2.82 -15.47 4.72
C ASN A 96 4.30 -15.47 5.12
N GLU A 97 5.21 -15.40 4.14
CA GLU A 97 6.66 -15.45 4.38
C GLU A 97 7.18 -14.22 5.12
N ASN A 98 6.61 -13.03 4.87
CA ASN A 98 7.08 -11.79 5.48
C ASN A 98 6.35 -11.45 6.79
N SER A 99 5.11 -11.94 6.97
CA SER A 99 4.26 -11.61 8.12
C SER A 99 4.29 -10.10 8.48
N PRO A 100 3.95 -9.20 7.53
CA PRO A 100 4.26 -7.78 7.66
C PRO A 100 3.47 -7.11 8.78
N ASN A 101 4.11 -6.16 9.47
CA ASN A 101 3.46 -5.21 10.37
C ASN A 101 2.75 -4.09 9.59
N PHE A 102 3.26 -3.78 8.40
CA PHE A 102 2.71 -2.78 7.50
C PHE A 102 2.63 -3.34 6.09
N TYR A 103 1.46 -3.24 5.46
CA TYR A 103 1.24 -3.69 4.09
C TYR A 103 0.54 -2.60 3.26
N ILE A 104 1.20 -2.13 2.22
CA ILE A 104 0.60 -1.23 1.23
C ILE A 104 0.49 -1.98 -0.10
N GLU A 105 -0.73 -2.01 -0.62
CA GLU A 105 -1.04 -2.52 -1.95
C GLU A 105 -1.28 -1.34 -2.90
N VAL A 106 -0.46 -1.21 -3.93
CA VAL A 106 -0.49 -0.07 -4.86
C VAL A 106 -1.03 -0.53 -6.21
N HIS A 107 -2.07 0.16 -6.67
CA HIS A 107 -2.70 -0.07 -7.97
C HIS A 107 -2.76 1.21 -8.78
N THR A 108 -3.09 1.07 -10.06
CA THR A 108 -3.47 2.20 -10.90
C THR A 108 -4.88 2.03 -11.41
N TYR A 109 -5.55 3.16 -11.65
CA TYR A 109 -6.90 3.14 -12.20
C TYR A 109 -7.09 4.20 -13.28
N GLU A 110 -7.98 3.88 -14.21
CA GLU A 110 -8.35 4.78 -15.31
C GLU A 110 -9.34 5.87 -14.87
N LYS A 111 -9.32 7.02 -15.53
CA LYS A 111 -10.19 8.17 -15.20
C LYS A 111 -11.68 7.81 -15.18
N ALA A 112 -12.09 6.93 -16.09
CA ALA A 112 -13.46 6.42 -16.17
C ALA A 112 -13.87 5.59 -14.94
N SER A 113 -12.91 4.96 -14.26
CA SER A 113 -13.15 4.11 -13.08
C SER A 113 -13.41 4.93 -11.81
N TYR A 114 -12.99 6.21 -11.76
CA TYR A 114 -13.11 7.05 -10.57
C TYR A 114 -14.52 7.02 -9.97
N LYS A 115 -15.54 7.32 -10.79
CA LYS A 115 -16.94 7.40 -10.35
C LYS A 115 -17.47 6.07 -9.82
N ASN A 116 -16.94 4.94 -10.29
CA ASN A 116 -17.35 3.61 -9.85
C ASN A 116 -16.64 3.22 -8.54
N LEU A 117 -15.35 3.57 -8.41
CA LEU A 117 -14.53 3.28 -7.23
C LEU A 117 -14.98 4.08 -6.01
N THR A 118 -15.41 5.33 -6.18
CA THR A 118 -15.87 6.21 -5.10
C THR A 118 -17.39 6.19 -4.86
N ASN A 119 -18.13 5.36 -5.62
CA ASN A 119 -19.58 5.32 -5.54
C ASN A 119 -20.07 4.77 -4.19
N GLU A 120 -20.94 5.49 -3.49
CA GLU A 120 -21.48 5.02 -2.21
C GLU A 120 -22.28 3.71 -2.30
N GLN A 121 -22.83 3.41 -3.48
CA GLN A 121 -23.53 2.16 -3.80
C GLN A 121 -22.57 1.03 -4.19
N ARG A 122 -21.24 1.24 -4.19
CA ARG A 122 -20.24 0.22 -4.53
C ARG A 122 -20.41 -1.02 -3.66
N TYR A 123 -20.62 -0.84 -2.35
CA TYR A 123 -20.84 -1.96 -1.44
C TYR A 123 -22.01 -2.86 -1.88
N ASN A 124 -23.14 -2.26 -2.27
CA ASN A 124 -24.31 -3.01 -2.71
C ASN A 124 -24.06 -3.77 -4.03
N LYS A 125 -23.13 -3.29 -4.87
CA LYS A 125 -22.80 -3.89 -6.17
C LYS A 125 -21.70 -4.94 -6.08
N THR A 126 -20.71 -4.75 -5.21
CA THR A 126 -19.46 -5.52 -5.23
C THR A 126 -19.13 -6.18 -3.90
N GLY A 127 -19.88 -5.89 -2.83
CA GLY A 127 -19.61 -6.39 -1.48
C GLY A 127 -18.44 -5.69 -0.77
N VAL A 128 -17.87 -4.63 -1.36
CA VAL A 128 -16.78 -3.84 -0.77
C VAL A 128 -17.09 -2.33 -0.79
N PRO A 129 -16.71 -1.56 0.24
CA PRO A 129 -17.02 -0.13 0.37
C PRO A 129 -16.45 0.72 -0.76
N PRO A 130 -16.98 1.94 -0.99
CA PRO A 130 -16.30 2.93 -1.82
C PRO A 130 -14.88 3.19 -1.30
N LEU A 131 -13.98 3.46 -2.24
CA LEU A 131 -12.69 4.04 -1.93
C LEU A 131 -12.86 5.53 -1.63
N VAL A 132 -11.93 6.08 -0.85
CA VAL A 132 -11.95 7.48 -0.44
C VAL A 132 -10.85 8.25 -1.14
N ASP A 133 -11.22 9.33 -1.82
CA ASP A 133 -10.27 10.30 -2.36
C ASP A 133 -9.66 11.12 -1.21
N ILE A 134 -8.35 11.00 -1.03
CA ILE A 134 -7.63 11.65 0.07
C ILE A 134 -7.00 12.97 -0.35
N SER A 135 -6.56 13.07 -1.59
CA SER A 135 -6.02 14.26 -2.28
C SER A 135 -5.49 13.81 -3.64
N ASN A 136 -5.37 14.74 -4.59
CA ASN A 136 -4.85 14.48 -5.94
C ASN A 136 -5.49 13.31 -6.71
N ASN A 137 -6.71 12.91 -6.35
CA ASN A 137 -7.39 11.71 -6.85
C ASN A 137 -6.69 10.40 -6.46
N ILE A 138 -5.85 10.42 -5.45
CA ILE A 138 -5.35 9.22 -4.80
C ILE A 138 -6.51 8.63 -4.00
N LEU A 139 -6.85 7.38 -4.26
CA LEU A 139 -7.93 6.71 -3.54
C LEU A 139 -7.37 5.68 -2.55
N VAL A 140 -7.97 5.60 -1.37
CA VAL A 140 -7.59 4.60 -0.35
C VAL A 140 -8.77 3.77 0.12
N ALA A 141 -8.47 2.53 0.50
CA ALA A 141 -9.38 1.61 1.19
C ALA A 141 -8.61 0.56 1.98
N SER A 142 -9.34 -0.30 2.70
CA SER A 142 -8.74 -1.55 3.20
C SER A 142 -8.41 -2.46 2.01
N VAL A 143 -7.41 -3.31 2.19
CA VAL A 143 -7.08 -4.39 1.26
C VAL A 143 -8.24 -5.37 1.12
N SER A 144 -8.21 -6.19 0.06
CA SER A 144 -9.26 -7.17 -0.19
C SER A 144 -9.51 -8.07 1.03
N PRO A 145 -10.78 -8.29 1.44
CA PRO A 145 -11.13 -9.23 2.50
C PRO A 145 -10.61 -10.65 2.27
N LEU A 146 -10.37 -11.03 1.00
CA LEU A 146 -9.95 -12.37 0.62
C LEU A 146 -8.59 -12.78 1.22
N TYR A 147 -7.65 -11.84 1.29
CA TYR A 147 -6.33 -12.08 1.88
C TYR A 147 -6.08 -11.25 3.14
N ARG A 148 -7.02 -10.39 3.57
CA ARG A 148 -6.94 -9.71 4.88
C ARG A 148 -6.78 -10.69 6.04
N ASN A 149 -7.39 -11.88 5.93
CA ASN A 149 -7.31 -12.92 6.96
C ASN A 149 -5.92 -13.59 7.05
N LEU A 150 -5.04 -13.37 6.07
CA LEU A 150 -3.65 -13.81 6.13
C LEU A 150 -2.78 -12.87 6.97
N LEU A 151 -3.28 -11.68 7.28
CA LEU A 151 -2.56 -10.65 8.03
C LEU A 151 -3.00 -10.62 9.49
N SER A 152 -2.09 -10.27 10.40
CA SER A 152 -2.43 -10.04 11.80
C SER A 152 -3.49 -8.94 11.94
N LYS A 153 -4.31 -8.98 13.00
CA LYS A 153 -5.23 -7.88 13.34
C LYS A 153 -4.48 -6.57 13.64
N ASN A 154 -3.21 -6.69 14.06
CA ASN A 154 -2.33 -5.57 14.35
C ASN A 154 -1.53 -5.10 13.12
N THR A 155 -1.60 -5.82 11.99
CA THR A 155 -1.02 -5.36 10.73
C THR A 155 -1.81 -4.17 10.21
N PHE A 156 -1.11 -3.05 10.01
CA PHE A 156 -1.62 -1.96 9.19
C PHE A 156 -1.71 -2.43 7.74
N CYS A 157 -2.86 -2.26 7.09
CA CYS A 157 -3.01 -2.58 5.68
C CYS A 157 -3.85 -1.54 4.94
N MET A 158 -3.43 -1.17 3.73
CA MET A 158 -4.11 -0.18 2.90
C MET A 158 -3.90 -0.47 1.42
N THR A 159 -4.99 -0.40 0.66
CA THR A 159 -4.96 -0.26 -0.80
C THR A 159 -4.82 1.22 -1.15
N LEU A 160 -3.89 1.53 -2.05
CA LEU A 160 -3.56 2.85 -2.58
C LEU A 160 -3.71 2.84 -4.09
N GLU A 161 -4.75 3.51 -4.61
CA GLU A 161 -5.05 3.60 -6.03
C GLU A 161 -4.55 4.91 -6.61
N VAL A 162 -3.68 4.83 -7.62
CA VAL A 162 -3.04 5.97 -8.26
C VAL A 162 -3.73 6.29 -9.61
N PRO A 163 -4.11 7.55 -9.87
CA PRO A 163 -4.77 7.93 -11.11
C PRO A 163 -3.83 7.82 -12.32
N LYS A 164 -4.01 6.79 -13.15
CA LYS A 164 -3.11 6.47 -14.29
C LYS A 164 -2.95 7.62 -15.27
N TRP A 165 -4.01 8.40 -15.51
CA TRP A 165 -3.98 9.53 -16.44
C TRP A 165 -3.10 10.69 -15.98
N LYS A 166 -2.81 10.81 -14.68
CA LYS A 166 -1.91 11.83 -14.13
C LYS A 166 -0.43 11.39 -14.13
N LEU A 167 -0.17 10.10 -14.36
CA LEU A 167 1.20 9.59 -14.50
C LEU A 167 1.73 9.69 -15.94
N LYS A 168 0.82 9.81 -16.92
CA LYS A 168 1.15 9.97 -18.33
C LYS A 168 1.59 11.41 -18.59
N ASP A 169 2.69 11.54 -19.32
CA ASP A 169 3.13 12.82 -19.84
C ASP A 169 2.38 13.09 -21.15
N ASP A 170 1.52 14.11 -21.19
CA ASP A 170 0.85 14.59 -22.40
C ASP A 170 1.48 15.88 -22.94
N GLY A 171 2.66 16.25 -22.44
CA GLY A 171 3.65 17.06 -23.17
C GLY A 171 3.62 18.56 -22.97
N ILE A 172 2.60 19.19 -22.37
CA ILE A 172 2.56 20.67 -22.26
C ILE A 172 2.06 21.23 -20.90
N ASN A 173 1.19 20.55 -20.14
CA ASN A 173 0.59 21.13 -18.92
C ASN A 173 0.55 20.24 -17.66
N ASN A 174 0.97 18.97 -17.72
CA ASN A 174 0.77 18.02 -16.62
C ASN A 174 2.04 17.63 -15.84
N GLN A 175 3.20 18.22 -16.14
CA GLN A 175 4.45 17.85 -15.47
C GLN A 175 4.40 18.16 -13.97
N THR A 176 3.93 19.35 -13.59
CA THR A 176 3.79 19.73 -12.17
C THR A 176 2.76 18.86 -11.47
N GLU A 177 1.59 18.60 -12.08
CA GLU A 177 0.57 17.71 -11.49
C GLU A 177 1.08 16.28 -11.27
N LYS A 178 1.88 15.77 -12.23
CA LYS A 178 2.53 14.46 -12.14
C LYS A 178 3.56 14.43 -11.01
N GLU A 179 4.41 15.46 -10.92
CA GLU A 179 5.41 15.57 -9.86
C GLU A 179 4.76 15.65 -8.48
N ASP A 180 3.73 16.50 -8.31
CA ASP A 180 2.96 16.64 -7.09
C ASP A 180 2.31 15.32 -6.67
N LEU A 181 1.67 14.61 -7.61
CA LEU A 181 1.10 13.29 -7.36
C LEU A 181 2.16 12.29 -6.89
N ILE A 182 3.30 12.23 -7.59
CA ILE A 182 4.39 11.33 -7.22
C ILE A 182 4.92 11.70 -5.83
N ASP A 183 5.16 12.98 -5.54
CA ASP A 183 5.66 13.43 -4.23
C ASP A 183 4.69 13.11 -3.11
N GLU A 184 3.39 13.21 -3.35
CA GLU A 184 2.38 12.83 -2.38
C GLU A 184 2.41 11.32 -2.06
N ILE A 185 2.52 10.46 -3.08
CA ILE A 185 2.67 9.01 -2.88
C ILE A 185 3.99 8.69 -2.14
N ILE A 186 5.08 9.38 -2.48
CA ILE A 186 6.37 9.24 -1.80
C ILE A 186 6.25 9.69 -0.34
N SER A 187 5.47 10.73 -0.03
CA SER A 187 5.20 11.17 1.34
C SER A 187 4.51 10.06 2.15
N ILE A 188 3.50 9.40 1.57
CA ILE A 188 2.84 8.23 2.17
C ILE A 188 3.83 7.09 2.44
N PHE A 189 4.68 6.73 1.46
CA PHE A 189 5.69 5.69 1.65
C PHE A 189 6.72 6.05 2.72
N LYS A 190 7.13 7.33 2.79
CA LYS A 190 8.01 7.83 3.86
C LYS A 190 7.35 7.71 5.23
N MET A 191 6.06 8.04 5.36
CA MET A 191 5.32 7.86 6.62
C MET A 191 5.29 6.40 7.06
N VAL A 192 5.08 5.46 6.13
CA VAL A 192 5.19 4.02 6.41
C VAL A 192 6.60 3.68 6.89
N LEU A 193 7.63 4.14 6.18
CA LEU A 193 9.03 3.85 6.47
C LEU A 193 9.46 4.32 7.87
N VAL A 194 8.97 5.46 8.35
CA VAL A 194 9.39 6.01 9.66
C VAL A 194 8.49 5.63 10.83
N SER A 195 7.35 4.97 10.59
CA SER A 195 6.42 4.62 11.68
C SER A 195 6.78 3.27 12.32
N ASN A 196 6.71 3.19 13.65
CA ASN A 196 7.04 2.00 14.43
C ASN A 196 5.80 1.23 14.90
N SER A 197 4.62 1.84 14.77
CA SER A 197 3.36 1.17 15.07
C SER A 197 2.27 1.55 14.07
N LYS A 198 1.24 0.70 14.02
CA LYS A 198 0.01 0.94 13.28
C LYS A 198 -0.65 2.27 13.71
N ASP A 199 -0.82 2.51 15.01
CA ASP A 199 -1.48 3.72 15.51
C ASP A 199 -0.69 4.99 15.18
N GLU A 200 0.64 4.94 15.27
CA GLU A 200 1.50 6.06 14.86
C GLU A 200 1.31 6.41 13.38
N LEU A 201 1.30 5.40 12.49
CA LEU A 201 1.08 5.61 11.07
C LEU A 201 -0.32 6.19 10.81
N ILE A 202 -1.36 5.64 11.46
CA ILE A 202 -2.73 6.14 11.34
C ILE A 202 -2.80 7.62 11.74
N ASN A 203 -2.18 8.00 12.85
CA ASN A 203 -2.19 9.39 13.32
C ASN A 203 -1.49 10.34 12.34
N LYS A 204 -0.34 9.95 11.78
CA LYS A 204 0.35 10.74 10.74
C LYS A 204 -0.52 10.91 9.50
N LEU A 205 -1.10 9.80 9.03
CA LEU A 205 -1.97 9.79 7.85
C LEU A 205 -3.23 10.63 8.05
N PHE A 206 -3.83 10.63 9.25
CA PHE A 206 -5.04 11.41 9.53
C PHE A 206 -4.74 12.89 9.70
N TYR A 207 -3.57 13.22 10.23
CA TYR A 207 -3.11 14.60 10.33
C TYR A 207 -2.88 15.19 8.93
N GLU A 208 -2.16 14.47 8.06
CA GLU A 208 -1.85 14.94 6.71
C GLU A 208 -3.05 14.86 5.75
N TYR A 209 -3.87 13.81 5.88
CA TYR A 209 -5.01 13.54 5.01
C TYR A 209 -6.30 13.33 5.83
N PRO A 210 -6.97 14.42 6.24
CA PRO A 210 -8.18 14.33 7.08
C PRO A 210 -9.29 13.45 6.49
N ASN A 211 -9.38 13.37 5.16
CA ASN A 211 -10.34 12.52 4.46
C ASN A 211 -10.14 11.02 4.75
N MET A 212 -8.97 10.57 5.21
CA MET A 212 -8.78 9.17 5.63
C MET A 212 -9.69 8.76 6.79
N GLN A 213 -10.17 9.70 7.59
CA GLN A 213 -11.16 9.40 8.62
C GLN A 213 -12.45 8.81 8.00
N LYS A 214 -12.83 9.26 6.79
CA LYS A 214 -13.95 8.67 6.05
C LYS A 214 -13.70 7.21 5.71
N ALA A 215 -12.47 6.87 5.30
CA ALA A 215 -12.11 5.50 4.96
C ALA A 215 -12.20 4.57 6.20
N LYS A 216 -11.78 5.08 7.37
CA LYS A 216 -11.96 4.40 8.66
C LYS A 216 -13.40 4.19 9.03
N ASN A 217 -14.21 5.22 8.89
CA ASN A 217 -15.64 5.12 9.19
C ASN A 217 -16.34 4.10 8.28
N LEU A 218 -15.99 4.07 6.98
CA LEU A 218 -16.55 3.10 6.04
C LEU A 218 -16.18 1.68 6.41
N ALA A 219 -14.91 1.42 6.69
CA ALA A 219 -14.50 0.06 7.01
C ALA A 219 -15.05 -0.42 8.36
N ILE A 220 -15.20 0.45 9.37
CA ILE A 220 -15.97 0.13 10.59
C ILE A 220 -17.43 -0.20 10.24
N LYS A 221 -18.10 0.67 9.47
CA LYS A 221 -19.50 0.51 9.06
C LYS A 221 -19.77 -0.84 8.37
N TYR A 222 -18.83 -1.31 7.55
CA TYR A 222 -18.98 -2.54 6.77
C TYR A 222 -18.23 -3.74 7.36
N ASN A 223 -17.83 -3.66 8.64
CA ASN A 223 -17.11 -4.71 9.37
C ASN A 223 -15.87 -5.24 8.61
N MET A 224 -15.18 -4.34 7.92
CA MET A 224 -13.88 -4.61 7.35
C MET A 224 -12.81 -4.20 8.34
N VAL A 225 -11.73 -4.98 8.38
CA VAL A 225 -10.54 -4.56 9.12
C VAL A 225 -9.86 -3.46 8.32
N PHE A 226 -10.23 -2.21 8.60
CA PHE A 226 -9.42 -1.05 8.25
C PHE A 226 -8.23 -0.96 9.17
N LEU A 227 -7.12 -0.40 8.64
CA LEU A 227 -5.97 0.10 9.39
C LEU A 227 -5.69 -0.70 10.64
#